data_AF-G8C1Z4-F1
#
_entry.id   AF-G8C1Z4-F1
#
_cell.length_a   1.000
_cell.length_b   1.000
_cell.length_c   1.000
_cell.angle_alpha   90.00
_cell.angle_beta   90.00
_cell.angle_gamma   90.00
#
_symmetry.space_group_name_H-M   'P 1'
#
loop_
_entity.id
_entity.type
_entity.pdbx_description
1 polymer ?
#
loop_
_entity_poly.entity_id
_entity_poly.type
_entity_poly.pdbx_seq_one_letter_code
_entity_poly.pdbx_strand_id
1 'polypeptide(L)'
;MSFPKIDVLFCTKCKWNLRAAWYAQELLQTFDDKLGQVALVPAETGEFKILAYETKQDYIDDKAVTLWDRKVDGGFPDSKFLKQRAKQLVFRDSVKVGAHIERVTATQGLVSEDSTARNGQYSSDNSKQCTECQDN
;
A
#
# COMPACT_ATOMS: atom_id res chain seq x y z
N MET A 1 12.45 -15.25 12.23
CA MET A 1 12.30 -13.79 12.03
C MET A 1 10.84 -13.46 12.30
N SER A 2 10.55 -12.41 13.08
CA SER A 2 9.18 -11.98 13.36
C SER A 2 8.67 -11.20 12.15
N PHE A 3 7.74 -11.77 11.39
CA PHE A 3 7.11 -11.10 10.27
C PHE A 3 5.71 -10.60 10.66
N PRO A 4 5.45 -9.29 10.60
CA PRO A 4 4.16 -8.74 10.97
C PRO A 4 3.05 -9.17 10.00
N LYS A 5 1.85 -9.31 10.57
CA LYS A 5 0.60 -9.56 9.85
C LYS A 5 -0.18 -8.25 9.75
N ILE A 6 -0.76 -7.94 8.60
CA ILE A 6 -1.65 -6.77 8.43
C ILE A 6 -3.04 -7.24 8.02
N ASP A 7 -4.07 -6.78 8.72
CA ASP A 7 -5.47 -7.01 8.37
C ASP A 7 -6.10 -5.72 7.84
N VAL A 8 -6.66 -5.81 6.64
CA VAL A 8 -7.45 -4.76 6.01
C VAL A 8 -8.93 -5.12 6.16
N LEU A 9 -9.58 -4.52 7.15
CA LEU A 9 -10.99 -4.69 7.42
C LEU A 9 -11.78 -3.76 6.49
N PHE A 10 -12.77 -4.31 5.78
CA PHE A 10 -13.57 -3.52 4.85
C PHE A 10 -15.05 -3.92 4.81
N CYS A 11 -15.91 -2.91 4.69
CA CYS A 11 -17.33 -3.08 4.43
C CYS A 11 -17.56 -3.73 3.06
N THR A 12 -18.11 -4.95 3.07
CA THR A 12 -18.46 -5.69 1.84
C THR A 12 -19.61 -5.07 1.06
N LYS A 13 -20.59 -4.47 1.77
CA LYS A 13 -21.76 -3.80 1.17
C LYS A 13 -21.43 -2.45 0.52
N CYS A 14 -20.31 -1.83 0.91
CA CYS A 14 -19.93 -0.50 0.48
C CYS A 14 -19.11 -0.48 -0.81
N LYS A 15 -18.89 -1.66 -1.43
CA LYS A 15 -18.04 -1.83 -2.63
C LYS A 15 -16.60 -1.34 -2.43
N TRP A 16 -16.05 -1.51 -1.22
CA TRP A 16 -14.68 -1.13 -0.88
C TRP A 16 -13.67 -2.27 -1.06
N ASN A 17 -14.10 -3.41 -1.59
CA ASN A 17 -13.25 -4.58 -1.85
C ASN A 17 -12.05 -4.24 -2.76
N LEU A 18 -12.28 -3.50 -3.85
CA LEU A 18 -11.20 -3.12 -4.78
C LEU A 18 -10.17 -2.20 -4.11
N ARG A 19 -10.65 -1.26 -3.29
CA ARG A 19 -9.77 -0.37 -2.55
C ARG A 19 -8.97 -1.12 -1.49
N ALA A 20 -9.59 -2.06 -0.78
CA ALA A 20 -8.91 -2.91 0.19
C ALA A 20 -7.81 -3.76 -0.47
N ALA A 21 -8.12 -4.38 -1.61
CA ALA A 21 -7.15 -5.15 -2.39
C ALA A 21 -5.99 -4.30 -2.90
N TRP A 22 -6.26 -3.06 -3.35
CA TRP A 22 -5.20 -2.12 -3.76
C TRP A 22 -4.24 -1.79 -2.62
N TYR A 23 -4.75 -1.49 -1.41
CA TYR A 23 -3.87 -1.27 -0.26
C TYR A 23 -3.03 -2.50 0.10
N ALA A 24 -3.61 -3.70 -0.02
CA ALA A 24 -2.85 -4.93 0.21
C ALA A 24 -1.68 -5.07 -0.79
N GLN A 25 -1.93 -4.78 -2.07
CA GLN A 25 -0.89 -4.78 -3.10
C GLN A 25 0.19 -3.72 -2.82
N GLU A 26 -0.19 -2.50 -2.49
CA GLU A 26 0.75 -1.41 -2.14
C GLU A 26 1.67 -1.79 -0.97
N LEU A 27 1.11 -2.43 0.05
CA LEU A 27 1.87 -2.89 1.22
C LEU A 27 2.83 -4.02 0.86
N LEU A 28 2.35 -5.04 0.14
CA LEU A 28 3.19 -6.16 -0.31
C LEU A 28 4.33 -5.68 -1.22
N GLN A 29 4.06 -4.79 -2.18
CA GLN A 29 5.08 -4.24 -3.07
C GLN A 29 6.13 -3.38 -2.33
N THR A 30 5.76 -2.76 -1.20
CA THR A 30 6.67 -1.87 -0.47
C THR A 30 7.53 -2.61 0.53
N PHE A 31 6.96 -3.60 1.22
CA PHE A 31 7.62 -4.29 2.33
C PHE A 31 8.10 -5.69 1.96
N ASP A 32 7.63 -6.25 0.85
CA ASP A 32 8.10 -7.51 0.24
C ASP A 32 8.30 -8.63 1.28
N ASP A 33 9.52 -9.16 1.39
CA ASP A 33 9.94 -10.23 2.30
C ASP A 33 9.82 -9.89 3.79
N LYS A 34 9.54 -8.63 4.14
CA LYS A 34 9.43 -8.19 5.53
C LYS A 34 8.02 -8.33 6.07
N LEU A 35 7.00 -8.52 5.23
CA LEU A 35 5.63 -8.81 5.66
C LEU A 35 5.41 -10.32 5.69
N GLY A 36 4.75 -10.81 6.75
CA GLY A 36 4.41 -12.23 6.85
C GLY A 36 3.17 -12.55 6.04
N GLN A 37 2.16 -11.69 6.17
CA GLN A 37 0.91 -11.81 5.44
C GLN A 37 0.13 -10.48 5.44
N VAL A 38 -0.72 -10.31 4.43
CA VAL A 38 -1.77 -9.29 4.42
C VAL A 38 -3.10 -9.98 4.20
N ALA A 39 -4.05 -9.81 5.12
CA ALA A 39 -5.37 -10.40 5.00
C ALA A 39 -6.42 -9.34 4.66
N LEU A 40 -7.35 -9.70 3.77
CA LEU A 40 -8.55 -8.93 3.48
C LEU A 40 -9.69 -9.52 4.31
N VAL A 41 -10.19 -8.74 5.27
CA VAL A 41 -11.18 -9.20 6.25
C VAL A 41 -12.53 -8.51 6.00
N PRO A 42 -13.59 -9.26 5.65
CA PRO A 42 -14.94 -8.73 5.62
C PRO A 42 -15.35 -8.16 6.98
N ALA A 43 -15.84 -6.93 7.00
CA ALA A 43 -16.22 -6.21 8.22
C ALA A 43 -17.65 -5.65 8.14
N GLU A 44 -18.07 -5.01 9.23
CA GLU A 44 -19.41 -4.43 9.33
C GLU A 44 -19.63 -3.26 8.37
N THR A 45 -20.89 -2.83 8.28
CA THR A 45 -21.27 -1.76 7.36
C THR A 45 -20.59 -0.44 7.74
N GLY A 46 -19.96 0.20 6.76
CA GLY A 46 -19.25 1.47 6.94
C GLY A 46 -17.89 1.35 7.66
N GLU A 47 -17.45 0.15 7.99
CA GLU A 47 -16.15 -0.09 8.61
C GLU A 47 -15.04 -0.17 7.56
N PHE A 48 -13.96 0.55 7.83
CA PHE A 48 -12.71 0.42 7.10
C PHE A 48 -11.56 0.69 8.08
N LYS A 49 -10.78 -0.35 8.38
CA LYS A 49 -9.66 -0.28 9.32
C LYS A 49 -8.47 -1.05 8.78
N ILE A 50 -7.28 -0.59 9.11
CA ILE A 50 -6.04 -1.29 8.83
C ILE A 50 -5.33 -1.53 10.15
N LEU A 51 -5.18 -2.79 10.50
CA LEU A 51 -4.60 -3.25 11.76
C LEU A 51 -3.32 -4.02 11.47
N ALA A 52 -2.30 -3.83 12.29
CA ALA A 52 -1.06 -4.58 12.24
C ALA A 52 -0.88 -5.38 13.53
N TYR A 53 -0.38 -6.60 13.38
CA TYR A 53 -0.11 -7.53 14.46
C TYR A 53 1.37 -7.93 14.39
N GLU A 54 2.03 -7.92 15.54
CA GLU A 54 3.40 -8.39 15.66
C GLU A 54 3.40 -9.91 15.90
N THR A 55 4.26 -10.65 15.19
CA THR A 55 4.33 -12.11 15.29
C THR A 55 5.56 -12.51 16.10
N LYS A 56 5.40 -12.88 17.37
CA LYS A 56 6.52 -13.28 18.23
C LYS A 56 6.73 -14.79 18.16
N GLN A 57 7.90 -15.20 17.67
CA GLN A 57 8.46 -16.56 17.56
C GLN A 57 7.53 -17.66 17.01
N ASP A 58 6.37 -17.92 17.62
CA ASP A 58 5.40 -18.96 17.25
C ASP A 58 3.92 -18.53 17.42
N TYR A 59 3.63 -17.28 17.79
CA TYR A 59 2.26 -16.78 17.93
C TYR A 59 2.10 -15.32 17.47
N ILE A 60 0.90 -15.00 16.99
CA ILE A 60 0.49 -13.63 16.67
C ILE A 60 0.07 -12.97 17.98
N ASP A 61 0.62 -11.80 18.28
CA ASP A 61 0.24 -11.02 19.47
C ASP A 61 -1.25 -10.61 19.36
N ASP A 62 -2.00 -10.72 20.47
CA ASP A 62 -3.40 -10.30 20.53
C ASP A 62 -3.56 -8.77 20.43
N LYS A 63 -2.47 -8.03 20.68
CA LYS A 63 -2.48 -6.57 20.64
C LYS A 63 -2.31 -6.04 19.22
N ALA A 64 -3.43 -5.71 18.58
CA ALA A 64 -3.45 -4.99 17.32
C ALA A 64 -2.95 -3.54 17.47
N VAL A 65 -2.09 -3.11 16.56
CA VAL A 65 -1.72 -1.71 16.34
C VAL A 65 -2.59 -1.13 15.23
N THR A 66 -3.31 -0.06 15.50
CA THR A 66 -4.17 0.59 14.50
C THR A 66 -3.34 1.50 13.58
N LEU A 67 -3.17 1.08 12.33
CA LEU A 67 -2.52 1.88 11.29
C LEU A 67 -3.48 2.93 10.72
N TRP A 68 -4.75 2.60 10.59
CA TRP A 68 -5.76 3.55 10.12
C TRP A 68 -7.17 3.11 10.55
N ASP A 69 -8.01 4.07 10.93
CA ASP A 69 -9.45 3.89 11.10
C ASP A 69 -10.20 5.00 10.37
N ARG A 70 -11.03 4.62 9.39
CA ARG A 70 -11.84 5.58 8.63
C ARG A 70 -12.72 6.47 9.51
N LYS A 71 -13.24 5.96 10.62
CA LYS A 71 -14.13 6.73 11.52
C LYS A 71 -13.36 7.77 12.33
N VAL A 72 -12.10 7.48 12.68
CA VAL A 72 -11.26 8.33 13.53
C VAL A 72 -10.42 9.29 12.68
N ASP A 73 -9.73 8.76 11.68
CA ASP A 73 -8.82 9.52 10.81
C ASP A 73 -9.56 10.23 9.65
N GLY A 74 -10.87 10.03 9.51
CA GLY A 74 -11.71 10.85 8.61
C GLY A 74 -11.55 10.55 7.12
N GLY A 75 -11.75 9.29 6.71
CA GLY A 75 -11.73 8.90 5.30
C GLY A 75 -10.77 7.74 5.00
N PHE A 76 -10.26 7.71 3.76
CA PHE A 76 -9.30 6.69 3.33
C PHE A 76 -7.87 7.24 3.38
N PRO A 77 -6.88 6.43 3.77
CA PRO A 77 -5.51 6.89 3.85
C PRO A 77 -4.92 7.12 2.47
N ASP A 78 -4.05 8.12 2.35
CA ASP A 78 -3.12 8.18 1.21
C ASP A 78 -2.11 7.02 1.29
N SER A 79 -1.72 6.43 0.16
CA SER A 79 -0.80 5.28 0.18
C SER A 79 0.56 5.65 0.75
N LYS A 80 1.05 6.86 0.51
CA LYS A 80 2.31 7.36 1.08
C LYS A 80 2.23 7.44 2.60
N PHE A 81 1.13 7.98 3.12
CA PHE A 81 0.92 8.12 4.55
C PHE A 81 0.78 6.76 5.25
N LEU A 82 0.02 5.84 4.66
CA LEU A 82 -0.14 4.49 5.17
C LEU A 82 1.20 3.75 5.28
N LYS A 83 2.03 3.83 4.23
CA LYS A 83 3.36 3.20 4.19
C LYS A 83 4.30 3.80 5.22
N GLN A 84 4.29 5.13 5.40
CA GLN A 84 5.07 5.79 6.44
C GLN A 84 4.63 5.36 7.85
N ARG A 85 3.32 5.32 8.11
CA ARG A 85 2.78 4.91 9.42
C ARG A 85 3.07 3.45 9.73
N ALA A 86 2.96 2.56 8.75
CA ALA A 86 3.36 1.15 8.88
C ALA A 86 4.85 1.00 9.18
N LYS A 87 5.72 1.75 8.49
CA LYS A 87 7.17 1.75 8.74
C LYS A 87 7.50 2.19 10.18
N GLN A 88 6.88 3.26 10.66
CA GLN A 88 7.15 3.81 11.99
C GLN A 88 6.63 2.90 13.11
N LEU A 89 5.38 2.42 12.99
CA LEU A 89 4.71 1.71 14.08
C LEU A 89 5.02 0.20 14.10
N VAL A 90 5.22 -0.42 12.94
CA VAL A 90 5.40 -1.88 12.83
C VAL A 90 6.87 -2.25 12.64
N PHE A 91 7.58 -1.52 11.77
CA PHE A 91 8.95 -1.87 11.40
C PHE A 91 10.04 -1.10 12.16
N ARG A 92 9.65 -0.18 13.06
CA ARG A 92 10.56 0.62 13.91
C ARG A 92 11.74 1.22 13.11
N ASP A 93 11.44 1.74 11.92
CA ASP A 93 12.39 2.38 10.99
C ASP A 93 13.50 1.50 10.36
N SER A 94 13.46 0.17 10.56
CA SER A 94 14.42 -0.77 9.94
C SER A 94 14.26 -0.95 8.41
N VAL A 95 13.26 -0.31 7.80
CA VAL A 95 12.91 -0.48 6.37
C VAL A 95 13.03 0.83 5.62
N LYS A 96 13.72 0.83 4.48
CA LYS A 96 13.70 1.97 3.54
C LYS A 96 12.42 1.87 2.69
N VAL A 97 11.48 2.79 2.90
CA VAL A 97 10.37 2.99 1.96
C VAL A 97 10.90 3.89 0.84
N GLY A 98 10.57 3.56 -0.43
CA GLY A 98 11.21 4.12 -1.62
C GLY A 98 11.42 5.64 -1.65
N ALA A 99 12.49 6.07 -2.34
CA ALA A 99 13.04 7.44 -2.37
C ALA A 99 12.07 8.56 -2.84
N HIS A 100 10.93 8.23 -3.44
CA HIS A 100 9.94 9.21 -3.92
C HIS A 100 9.08 9.83 -2.79
N ILE A 101 9.24 9.37 -1.55
CA ILE A 101 8.48 9.90 -0.41
C ILE A 101 9.13 11.17 0.19
N GLU A 102 10.40 11.43 -0.08
CA GLU A 102 11.14 12.58 0.49
C GLU A 102 11.01 13.90 -0.29
N ARG A 103 10.39 13.90 -1.48
CA ARG A 103 10.20 15.16 -2.21
C ARG A 103 8.98 15.92 -1.68
N VAL A 104 9.25 16.89 -0.79
CA VAL A 104 8.41 18.09 -0.67
C VAL A 104 8.69 18.92 -1.93
N THR A 105 7.90 18.71 -2.98
CA THR A 105 7.92 19.58 -4.16
C THR A 105 7.32 20.92 -3.78
N ALA A 106 8.18 21.88 -3.40
CA ALA A 106 7.89 23.29 -3.62
C ALA A 106 7.93 23.52 -5.13
N THR A 107 6.78 23.39 -5.80
CA THR A 107 6.63 23.85 -7.19
C THR A 107 5.73 25.06 -7.15
N GLN A 108 6.38 26.23 -7.03
CA GLN A 108 5.77 27.50 -7.40
C GLN A 108 5.30 27.37 -8.86
N GLY A 109 4.02 27.65 -9.08
CA GLY A 109 3.41 27.53 -10.39
C GLY A 109 4.01 28.51 -11.39
N LEU A 110 4.08 28.06 -12.64
CA LEU A 110 3.98 28.92 -13.81
C LEU A 110 3.24 28.14 -14.89
N VAL A 111 2.02 28.59 -15.17
CA VAL A 111 1.26 28.24 -16.37
C VAL A 111 1.91 28.98 -17.54
N SER A 112 2.09 28.29 -18.65
CA SER A 112 2.03 28.88 -20.00
C SER A 112 1.64 27.77 -20.96
N GLU A 113 0.42 27.87 -21.47
CA GLU A 113 0.00 27.26 -22.72
C GLU A 113 0.85 27.86 -23.85
N ASP A 114 1.45 27.05 -24.72
CA ASP A 114 0.94 26.98 -26.08
C ASP A 114 1.50 25.76 -26.84
N SER A 115 0.63 25.31 -27.73
CA SER A 115 0.66 24.18 -28.65
C SER A 115 1.74 24.25 -29.73
N THR A 116 2.29 23.09 -30.14
CA THR A 116 2.37 22.65 -31.54
C THR A 116 3.11 21.31 -31.73
N ALA A 117 2.39 20.36 -32.33
CA ALA A 117 2.85 19.29 -33.21
C ALA A 117 3.97 18.32 -32.76
N ARG A 118 3.58 17.05 -32.52
CA ARG A 118 4.11 15.92 -33.31
C ARG A 118 3.23 14.67 -33.21
N ASN A 119 2.61 14.39 -34.35
CA ASN A 119 2.01 13.12 -34.73
C ASN A 119 3.12 12.06 -34.91
N GLY A 120 2.91 10.81 -34.49
CA GLY A 120 3.94 9.77 -34.61
C GLY A 120 3.60 8.40 -34.06
N GLN A 121 2.73 7.68 -34.79
CA GLN A 121 2.77 6.23 -35.05
C GLN A 121 2.78 5.24 -33.87
N TYR A 122 1.63 4.58 -33.74
CA TYR A 122 1.45 3.25 -33.17
C TYR A 122 2.29 2.24 -33.97
N SER A 123 3.32 1.66 -33.34
CA SER A 123 3.95 0.43 -33.81
C SER A 123 3.86 -0.61 -32.72
N SER A 124 3.07 -1.64 -33.02
CA SER A 124 3.10 -2.93 -32.34
C SER A 124 4.48 -3.54 -32.53
N ASP A 125 5.21 -3.75 -31.43
CA ASP A 125 6.25 -4.76 -31.41
C ASP A 125 6.11 -5.60 -30.14
N ASN A 126 5.32 -6.66 -30.29
CA ASN A 126 4.96 -7.62 -29.27
C ASN A 126 5.97 -8.76 -29.32
N SER A 127 7.11 -8.61 -28.64
CA SER A 127 7.98 -9.74 -28.28
C SER A 127 8.97 -9.34 -27.17
N LYS A 128 8.45 -9.00 -25.99
CA LYS A 128 9.25 -9.14 -24.77
C LYS A 128 8.55 -10.13 -23.86
N GLN A 129 8.99 -11.38 -24.02
CA GLN A 129 8.71 -12.53 -23.18
C GLN A 129 8.76 -12.11 -21.71
N CYS A 130 7.61 -12.12 -21.03
CA CYS A 130 7.59 -12.18 -19.57
C CYS A 130 8.18 -13.53 -19.19
N THR A 131 9.44 -13.56 -18.77
CA THR A 131 10.01 -14.73 -18.12
C THR A 131 9.44 -14.80 -16.71
N GLU A 132 8.45 -15.67 -16.59
CA GLU A 132 7.80 -16.13 -15.37
C GLU A 132 8.86 -16.52 -14.31
N CYS A 133 8.58 -16.18 -13.05
CA CYS A 133 9.39 -16.49 -11.88
C CYS A 133 9.61 -18.00 -11.76
N GLN A 134 10.69 -18.49 -12.36
CA GLN A 134 11.28 -19.78 -12.02
C GLN A 134 12.39 -19.50 -11.04
N ASP A 135 12.24 -19.97 -9.80
CA ASP A 135 13.29 -20.66 -9.06
C ASP A 135 12.70 -21.25 -7.76
N ASN A 136 12.61 -22.59 -7.78
CA ASN A 136 12.46 -23.62 -6.72
C ASN A 136 11.92 -23.25 -5.33
#